data_AF-A0A6J7ZYE0-F1
#
_entry.id   AF-A0A6J7ZYE0-F1
#
_cell.length_a   1.000
_cell.length_b   1.000
_cell.length_c   1.000
_cell.angle_alpha   90.00
_cell.angle_beta   90.00
_cell.angle_gamma   90.00
#
_symmetry.space_group_name_H-M   'P 1'
#
loop_
_entity.id
_entity.type
_entity.pdbx_description
1 polymer ?
#
loop_
_entity_poly.entity_id
_entity_poly.type
_entity_poly.pdbx_seq_one_letter_code
_entity_poly.pdbx_strand_id
1 'polypeptide(L)'
;MLNYKLLGIILLGIFSKSFSSILTCSEDWKRHGSKCYKLDGGEMNIANSKKFCENLNAEMIMPKTADENSVLSQTSLRFWIGIKDHNKTIKDWTWNDGTKLKSNGIWATGEPNNLESPEECVISGQNGWADVPCTGKKPTACQKKPDIIADEDESVTLTCDVNYTQDITKLFWTRSADGSSVIVSEYAKGGNVTSPSLVFEHVKWTDEGLYKCHVTYISGFIQTDETSLYINASNMCPCRCE
;
A
#
# COMPACT_ATOMS: atom_id res chain seq x y z
N MET A 1 -52.82 23.06 -42.67
CA MET A 1 -51.34 23.11 -42.81
C MET A 1 -50.76 23.56 -41.49
N LEU A 2 -49.97 22.69 -40.87
CA LEU A 2 -49.35 22.82 -39.55
C LEU A 2 -48.36 24.01 -39.51
N ASN A 3 -48.23 24.70 -38.37
CA ASN A 3 -46.90 24.83 -37.77
C ASN A 3 -46.93 25.16 -36.27
N TYR A 4 -46.15 24.38 -35.52
CA TYR A 4 -46.16 24.24 -34.08
C TYR A 4 -45.34 25.34 -33.37
N LYS A 5 -45.83 25.78 -32.21
CA LYS A 5 -45.05 26.53 -31.21
C LYS A 5 -43.89 25.64 -30.74
N LEU A 6 -42.64 26.01 -31.03
CA LEU A 6 -41.48 25.42 -30.37
C LEU A 6 -41.38 25.98 -28.95
N LEU A 7 -41.76 25.17 -27.95
CA LEU A 7 -41.33 25.33 -26.57
C LEU A 7 -39.88 24.81 -26.49
N GLY A 8 -38.92 25.72 -26.38
CA GLY A 8 -37.53 25.38 -26.12
C GLY A 8 -37.38 24.91 -24.67
N ILE A 9 -37.29 23.59 -24.47
CA ILE A 9 -36.83 23.01 -23.21
C ILE A 9 -35.31 23.17 -23.18
N ILE A 10 -34.79 24.14 -22.42
CA ILE A 10 -33.38 24.13 -22.03
C ILE A 10 -33.23 22.99 -21.02
N LEU A 11 -32.80 21.82 -21.50
CA LEU A 11 -32.16 20.83 -20.65
C LEU A 11 -30.86 21.47 -20.18
N LEU A 12 -30.88 22.07 -18.98
CA LEU A 12 -29.66 22.28 -18.21
C LEU A 12 -29.10 20.88 -17.95
N GLY A 13 -28.22 20.43 -18.83
CA GLY A 13 -27.42 19.24 -18.60
C GLY A 13 -26.62 19.50 -17.33
N ILE A 14 -27.09 18.96 -16.21
CA ILE A 14 -26.28 18.83 -15.02
C ILE A 14 -25.16 17.87 -15.44
N PHE A 15 -24.01 18.42 -15.82
CA PHE A 15 -22.79 17.65 -15.87
C PHE A 15 -22.50 17.26 -14.42
N SER A 16 -23.04 16.14 -13.97
CA SER A 16 -22.53 15.48 -12.78
C SER A 16 -21.09 15.13 -13.11
N LYS A 17 -20.14 15.92 -12.62
CA LYS A 17 -18.75 15.47 -12.59
C LYS A 17 -18.75 14.27 -11.66
N SER A 18 -18.82 13.08 -12.24
CA SER A 18 -18.36 11.88 -11.54
C SER A 18 -16.88 12.09 -11.38
N PHE A 19 -16.47 12.61 -10.23
CA PHE A 19 -15.14 12.33 -9.77
C PHE A 19 -15.08 10.82 -9.47
N SER A 20 -13.90 10.28 -9.65
CA SER A 20 -13.55 8.92 -9.26
C SER A 20 -12.50 9.12 -8.19
N SER A 21 -12.61 8.37 -7.10
CA SER A 21 -11.62 8.40 -6.02
C SER A 21 -10.18 8.46 -6.54
N ILE A 22 -9.40 9.37 -5.95
CA ILE A 22 -8.05 9.72 -6.37
C ILE A 22 -7.06 9.04 -5.43
N LEU A 23 -6.11 8.31 -6.00
CA LEU A 23 -4.96 7.78 -5.28
C LEU A 23 -3.83 8.80 -5.26
N THR A 24 -3.42 9.23 -4.07
CA THR A 24 -2.34 10.19 -3.87
C THR A 24 -1.26 9.66 -2.92
N CYS A 25 -0.08 10.26 -2.98
CA CYS A 25 1.00 10.01 -2.03
C CYS A 25 1.26 11.28 -1.23
N SER A 26 1.76 11.12 0.01
CA SER A 26 2.21 12.24 0.83
C SER A 26 3.32 13.04 0.14
N GLU A 27 3.52 14.28 0.55
CA GLU A 27 4.63 15.12 0.07
C GLU A 27 5.97 14.39 0.21
N ASP A 28 6.85 14.51 -0.79
CA ASP A 28 8.13 13.81 -0.93
C ASP A 28 8.06 12.28 -1.14
N TRP A 29 6.86 11.71 -1.37
CA TRP A 29 6.71 10.32 -1.79
C TRP A 29 6.40 10.24 -3.29
N LYS A 30 7.11 9.35 -3.97
CA LYS A 30 6.87 9.09 -5.40
C LYS A 30 5.82 7.98 -5.56
N ARG A 31 4.76 8.27 -6.30
CA ARG A 31 3.80 7.24 -6.72
C ARG A 31 4.36 6.41 -7.87
N HIS A 32 4.22 5.10 -7.78
CA HIS A 32 4.40 4.16 -8.89
C HIS A 32 3.37 3.03 -8.77
N GLY A 33 2.50 2.88 -9.76
CA GLY A 33 1.36 1.95 -9.69
C GLY A 33 0.43 2.26 -8.50
N SER A 34 0.21 1.25 -7.67
CA SER A 34 -0.64 1.27 -6.46
C SER A 34 0.17 1.46 -5.17
N LYS A 35 1.40 1.99 -5.24
CA LYS A 35 2.27 2.21 -4.08
C LYS A 35 2.94 3.57 -4.13
N CYS A 36 3.29 4.05 -2.94
CA CYS A 36 4.07 5.25 -2.69
C CYS A 36 5.44 4.85 -2.18
N TYR A 37 6.50 5.50 -2.67
CA TYR A 37 7.89 5.17 -2.34
C TYR A 37 8.65 6.40 -1.85
N LYS A 38 9.43 6.22 -0.78
CA LYS A 38 10.37 7.22 -0.27
C LYS A 38 11.79 6.65 -0.34
N LEU A 39 12.65 7.29 -1.13
CA LEU A 39 13.98 6.76 -1.51
C LEU A 39 15.15 7.61 -0.95
N ASP A 40 14.92 8.34 0.13
CA ASP A 40 15.84 9.33 0.70
C ASP A 40 15.98 9.19 2.23
N GLY A 41 15.73 8.00 2.79
CA GLY A 41 15.74 7.77 4.25
C GLY A 41 17.11 7.88 4.93
N GLY A 42 18.19 8.14 4.20
CA GLY A 42 19.57 8.16 4.70
C GLY A 42 20.14 6.77 4.98
N GLU A 43 21.41 6.70 5.41
CA GLU A 43 22.10 5.43 5.67
C GLU A 43 21.96 4.95 7.11
N MET A 44 21.46 3.74 7.29
CA MET A 44 21.33 3.11 8.61
C MET A 44 21.45 1.59 8.52
N ASN A 45 21.53 0.92 9.66
CA ASN A 45 21.46 -0.54 9.70
C ASN A 45 20.03 -1.03 9.41
N ILE A 46 19.86 -2.31 9.08
CA ILE A 46 18.57 -2.85 8.67
C ILE A 46 17.47 -2.72 9.74
N ALA A 47 17.81 -2.88 11.02
CA ALA A 47 16.85 -2.75 12.12
C ALA A 47 16.32 -1.32 12.26
N ASN A 48 17.20 -0.33 12.16
CA ASN A 48 16.83 1.08 12.16
C ASN A 48 16.09 1.46 10.86
N SER A 49 16.44 0.87 9.72
CA SER A 49 15.72 1.05 8.45
C SER A 49 14.26 0.62 8.58
N LYS A 50 14.02 -0.52 9.24
CA LYS A 50 12.67 -0.98 9.55
C LYS A 50 11.91 0.02 10.41
N LYS A 51 12.50 0.40 11.55
CA LYS A 51 11.89 1.35 12.48
C LYS A 51 11.65 2.73 11.86
N PHE A 52 12.54 3.19 10.99
CA PHE A 52 12.39 4.45 10.28
C PHE A 52 11.14 4.45 9.40
N CYS A 53 10.92 3.38 8.62
CA CYS A 53 9.71 3.27 7.80
C CYS A 53 8.45 3.12 8.67
N GLU A 54 8.50 2.33 9.75
CA GLU A 54 7.37 2.18 10.68
C GLU A 54 6.96 3.52 11.30
N ASN A 55 7.92 4.37 11.67
CA ASN A 55 7.65 5.71 12.20
C ASN A 55 6.99 6.65 11.18
N LEU A 56 7.05 6.32 9.90
CA LEU A 56 6.38 7.04 8.81
C LEU A 56 5.06 6.38 8.41
N ASN A 57 4.55 5.44 9.22
CA ASN A 57 3.41 4.58 8.89
C ASN A 57 3.60 3.89 7.53
N ALA A 58 4.80 3.36 7.32
CA ALA A 58 5.22 2.73 6.09
C ALA A 58 6.03 1.46 6.40
N GLU A 59 6.38 0.73 5.36
CA GLU A 59 7.17 -0.48 5.44
C GLU A 59 8.51 -0.28 4.73
N MET A 60 9.51 -1.10 5.09
CA MET A 60 10.69 -1.21 4.21
C MET A 60 10.27 -1.67 2.83
N ILE A 61 10.96 -1.20 1.80
CA ILE A 61 10.61 -1.57 0.43
C ILE A 61 10.71 -3.10 0.21
N MET A 62 9.68 -3.66 -0.42
CA MET A 62 9.57 -5.07 -0.77
C MET A 62 9.14 -5.14 -2.24
N PRO A 63 10.06 -4.94 -3.20
CA PRO A 63 9.73 -4.88 -4.61
C PRO A 63 9.52 -6.30 -5.15
N LYS A 64 8.27 -6.77 -5.13
CA LYS A 64 7.92 -8.18 -5.40
C LYS A 64 7.76 -8.48 -6.90
N THR A 65 7.67 -7.45 -7.73
CA THR A 65 7.49 -7.58 -9.19
C THR A 65 8.59 -6.82 -9.94
N ALA A 66 8.76 -7.14 -11.23
CA ALA A 66 9.69 -6.41 -12.09
C ALA A 66 9.33 -4.92 -12.21
N ASP A 67 8.03 -4.60 -12.24
CA ASP A 67 7.54 -3.22 -12.28
C ASP A 67 7.91 -2.47 -10.99
N GLU A 68 7.70 -3.06 -9.81
CA GLU A 68 8.07 -2.44 -8.54
C GLU A 68 9.59 -2.24 -8.42
N ASN A 69 10.39 -3.16 -8.96
CA ASN A 69 11.85 -3.02 -8.98
C ASN A 69 12.34 -1.86 -9.87
N SER A 70 11.57 -1.49 -10.90
CA SER A 70 11.92 -0.34 -11.74
C SER A 70 11.95 1.00 -10.98
N VAL A 71 11.35 1.06 -9.80
CA VAL A 71 11.42 2.23 -8.91
C VAL A 71 12.83 2.41 -8.34
N LEU A 72 13.50 1.30 -8.04
CA LEU A 72 14.83 1.29 -7.41
C LEU A 72 15.96 1.59 -8.39
N SER A 73 15.76 1.34 -9.69
CA SER A 73 16.76 1.60 -10.73
C SER A 73 16.90 3.07 -11.12
N GLN A 74 16.04 3.95 -10.59
CA GLN A 74 16.01 5.38 -10.93
C GLN A 74 17.09 6.20 -10.22
N THR A 75 17.89 5.55 -9.37
CA THR A 75 19.00 6.15 -8.63
C THR A 75 20.18 5.20 -8.61
N SER A 76 21.37 5.74 -8.35
CA SER A 76 22.59 4.95 -8.14
C SER A 76 22.72 4.42 -6.70
N LEU A 77 21.81 4.81 -5.80
CA LEU A 77 21.79 4.34 -4.42
C LEU A 77 21.37 2.87 -4.32
N ARG A 78 21.93 2.17 -3.34
CA ARG A 78 21.64 0.77 -3.04
C ARG A 78 20.95 0.65 -1.70
N PHE A 79 19.65 0.47 -1.71
CA PHE A 79 18.83 0.48 -0.51
C PHE A 79 18.75 -0.90 0.13
N TRP A 80 18.56 -0.96 1.44
CA TRP A 80 18.05 -2.17 2.07
C TRP A 80 16.72 -2.59 1.42
N ILE A 81 16.59 -3.89 1.16
CA ILE A 81 15.33 -4.53 0.77
C ILE A 81 14.79 -5.32 1.96
N GLY A 82 13.49 -5.22 2.20
CA GLY A 82 12.79 -5.90 3.29
C GLY A 82 12.60 -7.40 3.06
N ILE A 83 13.68 -8.14 2.80
CA ILE A 83 13.70 -9.59 2.61
C ILE A 83 14.91 -10.19 3.35
N LYS A 84 14.74 -11.39 3.90
CA LYS A 84 15.79 -12.10 4.61
C LYS A 84 15.83 -13.58 4.23
N ASP A 85 17.03 -14.14 4.12
CA ASP A 85 17.23 -15.61 4.06
C ASP A 85 17.27 -16.19 5.48
N HIS A 86 16.35 -17.11 5.76
CA HIS A 86 16.30 -17.82 7.04
C HIS A 86 17.05 -19.16 7.01
N ASN A 87 17.40 -19.67 5.83
CA ASN A 87 18.13 -20.92 5.66
C ASN A 87 18.84 -20.93 4.30
N LYS A 88 20.14 -20.62 4.33
CA LYS A 88 20.97 -20.51 3.12
C LYS A 88 21.09 -21.77 2.29
N THR A 89 20.97 -22.95 2.92
CA THR A 89 21.08 -24.22 2.20
C THR A 89 19.92 -24.39 1.23
N ILE A 90 18.72 -23.95 1.62
CA ILE A 90 17.50 -24.06 0.82
C ILE A 90 17.05 -22.72 0.22
N LYS A 91 17.77 -21.63 0.51
CA LYS A 91 17.47 -20.25 0.10
C LYS A 91 16.07 -19.83 0.55
N ASP A 92 15.84 -19.86 1.86
CA ASP A 92 14.52 -19.59 2.45
C ASP A 92 14.22 -18.08 2.59
N TRP A 93 14.12 -17.42 1.44
CA TRP A 93 13.86 -15.98 1.35
C TRP A 93 12.43 -15.63 1.76
N THR A 94 12.31 -14.83 2.81
CA THR A 94 11.03 -14.36 3.36
C THR A 94 11.02 -12.84 3.41
N TRP A 95 9.96 -12.24 2.85
CA TRP A 95 9.72 -10.80 2.94
C TRP A 95 9.35 -10.41 4.38
N ASN A 96 9.53 -9.14 4.73
CA ASN A 96 9.19 -8.64 6.07
C ASN A 96 7.69 -8.80 6.41
N ASP A 97 6.84 -8.89 5.40
CA ASP A 97 5.41 -9.23 5.53
C ASP A 97 5.12 -10.74 5.56
N GLY A 98 6.13 -11.58 5.84
CA GLY A 98 5.99 -13.02 6.03
C GLY A 98 5.75 -13.82 4.74
N THR A 99 5.53 -13.16 3.61
CA THR A 99 5.35 -13.86 2.33
C THR A 99 6.69 -14.44 1.83
N LYS A 100 6.66 -15.63 1.25
CA LYS A 100 7.84 -16.25 0.62
C LYS A 100 8.12 -15.63 -0.75
N LEU A 101 9.40 -15.59 -1.12
CA LEU A 101 9.80 -15.26 -2.48
C LEU A 101 9.30 -16.37 -3.44
N LYS A 102 8.33 -16.04 -4.30
CA LYS A 102 7.64 -17.03 -5.16
C LYS A 102 8.39 -17.35 -6.47
N SER A 103 9.15 -16.39 -7.00
CA SER A 103 9.95 -16.51 -8.21
C SER A 103 11.44 -16.46 -7.86
N ASN A 104 12.33 -16.59 -8.85
CA ASN A 104 13.77 -16.62 -8.60
C ASN A 104 14.36 -15.25 -8.16
N GLY A 105 13.57 -14.29 -7.68
CA GLY A 105 13.99 -12.92 -7.37
C GLY A 105 14.45 -12.14 -8.60
N ILE A 106 14.95 -10.92 -8.38
CA ILE A 106 15.58 -10.08 -9.43
C ILE A 106 17.05 -9.88 -9.07
N TRP A 107 17.76 -10.98 -8.84
CA TRP A 107 19.17 -10.97 -8.47
C TRP A 107 20.06 -10.45 -9.61
N ALA A 108 21.13 -9.75 -9.24
CA ALA A 108 22.19 -9.42 -10.17
C ALA A 108 22.90 -10.69 -10.65
N THR A 109 23.60 -10.59 -11.78
CA THR A 109 24.37 -11.72 -12.29
C THR A 109 25.40 -12.19 -11.27
N GLY A 110 25.32 -13.46 -10.88
CA GLY A 110 26.18 -14.06 -9.86
C GLY A 110 25.55 -14.12 -8.47
N GLU A 111 24.44 -13.43 -8.23
CA GLU A 111 23.76 -13.37 -6.94
C GLU A 111 22.57 -14.35 -6.83
N PRO A 112 22.17 -14.76 -5.62
CA PRO A 112 22.87 -14.54 -4.35
C PRO A 112 24.06 -15.50 -4.20
N ASN A 113 25.21 -15.00 -3.73
CA ASN A 113 26.49 -15.72 -3.73
C ASN A 113 27.02 -16.10 -2.33
N ASN A 114 26.54 -15.46 -1.27
CA ASN A 114 27.01 -15.64 0.11
C ASN A 114 28.56 -15.63 0.26
N LEU A 115 29.23 -14.69 -0.41
CA LEU A 115 30.69 -14.51 -0.40
C LEU A 115 31.20 -14.08 0.98
N GLU A 116 30.54 -13.11 1.64
CA GLU A 116 30.91 -12.61 2.98
C GLU A 116 30.16 -13.33 4.11
N SER A 117 30.05 -14.65 3.99
CA SER A 117 29.17 -15.49 4.82
C SER A 117 29.15 -15.15 6.33
N PRO A 118 27.99 -14.84 6.96
CA PRO A 118 26.65 -14.92 6.39
C PRO A 118 26.11 -13.65 5.72
N GLU A 119 25.70 -13.80 4.45
CA GLU A 119 24.92 -12.81 3.71
C GLU A 119 23.44 -13.22 3.71
N GLU A 120 22.68 -12.67 4.66
CA GLU A 120 21.26 -13.01 4.86
C GLU A 120 20.32 -11.85 4.49
N CYS A 121 20.88 -10.65 4.32
CA CYS A 121 20.14 -9.43 4.01
C CYS A 121 20.36 -9.04 2.57
N VAL A 122 19.49 -8.20 2.02
CA VAL A 122 19.53 -7.86 0.59
C VAL A 122 19.60 -6.36 0.40
N ILE A 123 20.38 -5.94 -0.58
CA ILE A 123 20.36 -4.56 -1.09
C ILE A 123 19.91 -4.52 -2.54
N SER A 124 19.31 -3.39 -2.92
CA SER A 124 19.00 -3.09 -4.31
C SER A 124 20.28 -2.79 -5.09
N GLY A 125 20.19 -2.91 -6.42
CA GLY A 125 21.25 -2.54 -7.35
C GLY A 125 20.67 -2.26 -8.72
N GLN A 126 21.42 -1.53 -9.55
CA GLN A 126 20.98 -1.15 -10.90
C GLN A 126 20.69 -2.35 -11.80
N ASN A 127 21.42 -3.46 -11.60
CA ASN A 127 21.31 -4.68 -12.41
C ASN A 127 20.66 -5.84 -11.64
N GLY A 128 19.93 -5.54 -10.56
CA GLY A 128 19.33 -6.52 -9.67
C GLY A 128 19.86 -6.46 -8.24
N TRP A 129 19.38 -7.37 -7.42
CA TRP A 129 19.66 -7.47 -5.99
C TRP A 129 20.98 -8.19 -5.71
N ALA A 130 21.56 -7.92 -4.55
CA ALA A 130 22.67 -8.68 -3.99
C ALA A 130 22.39 -9.03 -2.54
N ASP A 131 22.70 -10.26 -2.14
CA ASP A 131 22.80 -10.59 -0.72
C ASP A 131 24.07 -9.97 -0.15
N VAL A 132 23.99 -9.54 1.10
CA VAL A 132 25.07 -8.91 1.85
C VAL A 132 24.97 -9.28 3.33
N PRO A 133 26.04 -9.11 4.11
CA PRO A 133 25.93 -9.21 5.56
C PRO A 133 24.90 -8.21 6.06
N CYS A 134 24.09 -8.60 7.04
CA CYS A 134 23.11 -7.71 7.67
C CYS A 134 23.75 -6.56 8.49
N THR A 135 25.09 -6.53 8.55
CA THR A 135 25.87 -5.54 9.27
C THR A 135 26.12 -4.29 8.42
N GLY A 136 26.58 -3.23 9.09
CA GLY A 136 26.88 -1.96 8.44
C GLY A 136 25.64 -1.11 8.18
N LYS A 137 25.85 -0.03 7.41
CA LYS A 137 24.81 0.93 7.04
C LYS A 137 24.61 0.91 5.53
N LYS A 138 23.36 1.07 5.11
CA LYS A 138 22.96 1.24 3.71
C LYS A 138 21.80 2.26 3.66
N PRO A 139 21.61 2.94 2.53
CA PRO A 139 20.42 3.74 2.28
C PRO A 139 19.11 3.02 2.63
N THR A 140 18.15 3.76 3.19
CA THR A 140 16.81 3.27 3.49
C THR A 140 15.81 3.71 2.44
N ALA A 141 14.98 2.76 1.99
CA ALA A 141 13.81 3.04 1.17
C ALA A 141 12.56 2.46 1.84
N CYS A 142 11.47 3.24 1.80
CA CYS A 142 10.19 2.86 2.35
C CYS A 142 9.11 2.78 1.26
N GLN A 143 8.10 1.96 1.50
CA GLN A 143 6.89 1.87 0.69
C GLN A 143 5.64 1.93 1.57
N LYS A 144 4.54 2.44 1.02
CA LYS A 144 3.21 2.35 1.63
C LYS A 144 2.13 2.42 0.56
N LYS A 145 0.88 2.17 0.93
CA LYS A 145 -0.26 2.41 0.04
C LYS A 145 -0.49 3.91 -0.17
N PRO A 146 -1.01 4.28 -1.35
CA PRO A 146 -1.55 5.61 -1.55
C PRO A 146 -2.70 5.87 -0.59
N ASP A 147 -2.84 7.14 -0.24
CA ASP A 147 -4.03 7.67 0.39
C ASP A 147 -5.14 7.78 -0.67
N ILE A 148 -6.37 7.52 -0.27
CA ILE A 148 -7.55 7.63 -1.12
C ILE A 148 -8.28 8.92 -0.77
N ILE A 149 -8.47 9.77 -1.77
CA ILE A 149 -9.31 10.97 -1.67
C ILE A 149 -10.59 10.70 -2.45
N ALA A 150 -11.74 10.82 -1.82
CA ALA A 150 -13.04 10.62 -2.45
C ALA A 150 -14.01 11.76 -2.13
N ASP A 151 -14.96 12.02 -3.02
CA ASP A 151 -16.07 12.94 -2.73
C ASP A 151 -17.19 12.18 -1.98
N GLU A 152 -18.02 12.89 -1.21
CA GLU A 152 -19.20 12.29 -0.55
C GLU A 152 -20.12 11.57 -1.57
N ASP A 153 -20.76 10.48 -1.13
CA ASP A 153 -21.59 9.57 -1.91
C ASP A 153 -20.88 8.75 -3.01
N GLU A 154 -19.57 8.92 -3.21
CA GLU A 154 -18.78 8.04 -4.08
C GLU A 154 -18.66 6.61 -3.52
N SER A 155 -18.47 5.65 -4.44
CA SER A 155 -18.07 4.30 -4.04
C SER A 155 -16.55 4.20 -3.98
N VAL A 156 -16.05 3.71 -2.84
CA VAL A 156 -14.63 3.55 -2.58
C VAL A 156 -14.35 2.12 -2.16
N THR A 157 -13.27 1.55 -2.69
CA THR A 157 -12.75 0.24 -2.25
C THR A 157 -11.37 0.41 -1.63
N LEU A 158 -11.27 0.11 -0.34
CA LEU A 158 -9.98 -0.05 0.34
C LEU A 158 -9.52 -1.48 0.10
N THR A 159 -8.46 -1.64 -0.70
CA THR A 159 -7.94 -2.98 -1.01
C THR A 159 -7.17 -3.53 0.18
N CYS A 160 -7.31 -4.83 0.45
CA CYS A 160 -6.39 -5.55 1.34
C CYS A 160 -5.57 -6.53 0.48
N ASP A 161 -4.25 -6.34 0.45
CA ASP A 161 -3.39 -7.16 -0.39
C ASP A 161 -3.09 -8.48 0.33
N VAL A 162 -4.01 -9.43 0.23
CA VAL A 162 -3.85 -10.75 0.85
C VAL A 162 -3.04 -11.69 -0.04
N ASN A 163 -2.22 -12.52 0.59
CA ASN A 163 -1.52 -13.56 -0.13
C ASN A 163 -2.34 -14.86 -0.14
N TYR A 164 -3.17 -15.05 -1.17
CA TYR A 164 -4.05 -16.23 -1.35
C TYR A 164 -3.33 -17.58 -1.43
N THR A 165 -2.00 -17.63 -1.40
CA THR A 165 -1.26 -18.90 -1.33
C THR A 165 -1.26 -19.52 0.07
N GLN A 166 -1.91 -18.88 1.05
CA GLN A 166 -1.99 -19.36 2.43
C GLN A 166 -3.45 -19.36 2.90
N ASP A 167 -3.81 -20.35 3.71
CA ASP A 167 -5.14 -20.43 4.33
C ASP A 167 -5.26 -19.33 5.40
N ILE A 168 -6.05 -18.31 5.08
CA ILE A 168 -6.36 -17.20 5.98
C ILE A 168 -7.38 -17.69 7.00
N THR A 169 -7.10 -17.51 8.29
CA THR A 169 -7.99 -17.92 9.39
C THR A 169 -8.84 -16.76 9.90
N LYS A 170 -8.34 -15.52 9.81
CA LYS A 170 -9.05 -14.32 10.24
C LYS A 170 -8.68 -13.14 9.37
N LEU A 171 -9.67 -12.34 8.99
CA LEU A 171 -9.47 -11.05 8.35
C LEU A 171 -10.50 -10.07 8.89
N PHE A 172 -10.05 -8.89 9.30
CA PHE A 172 -10.91 -7.80 9.74
C PHE A 172 -10.25 -6.45 9.51
N TRP A 173 -11.06 -5.40 9.51
CA TRP A 173 -10.59 -4.03 9.35
C TRP A 173 -10.82 -3.21 10.61
N THR A 174 -9.88 -2.34 10.93
CA THR A 174 -10.04 -1.31 11.96
C THR A 174 -9.93 0.08 11.35
N ARG A 175 -10.70 1.04 11.87
CA ARG A 175 -10.58 2.46 11.55
C ARG A 175 -10.18 3.24 12.79
N SER A 176 -9.32 4.25 12.63
CA SER A 176 -9.04 5.26 13.65
C SER A 176 -9.18 6.68 13.09
N ALA A 177 -9.88 7.55 13.81
CA ALA A 177 -10.06 8.97 13.46
C ALA A 177 -9.53 9.93 14.55
N ASP A 178 -9.31 9.44 15.77
CA ASP A 178 -9.02 10.23 16.98
C ASP A 178 -8.10 9.48 17.98
N GLY A 179 -7.36 8.47 17.51
CA GLY A 179 -6.53 7.61 18.35
C GLY A 179 -7.27 6.42 18.98
N SER A 180 -8.60 6.38 18.89
CA SER A 180 -9.40 5.18 19.18
C SER A 180 -9.52 4.35 17.90
N SER A 181 -9.34 3.03 18.00
CA SER A 181 -9.52 2.11 16.88
C SER A 181 -10.81 1.31 17.06
N VAL A 182 -11.69 1.33 16.06
CA VAL A 182 -12.94 0.55 16.02
C VAL A 182 -12.89 -0.47 14.89
N ILE A 183 -13.47 -1.66 15.11
CA ILE A 183 -13.62 -2.67 14.06
C ILE A 183 -14.75 -2.23 13.13
N VAL A 184 -14.46 -2.10 11.83
CA VAL A 184 -15.41 -1.55 10.84
C VAL A 184 -15.96 -2.59 9.86
N SER A 185 -15.43 -3.81 9.90
CA SER A 185 -15.88 -4.92 9.04
C SER A 185 -17.34 -5.37 9.30
N GLU A 186 -18.02 -4.80 10.30
CA GLU A 186 -19.45 -5.08 10.59
C GLU A 186 -20.43 -4.15 9.85
N TYR A 187 -19.99 -2.98 9.38
CA TYR A 187 -20.88 -1.96 8.79
C TYR A 187 -20.65 -1.70 7.30
N ALA A 188 -19.54 -2.20 6.73
CA ALA A 188 -19.18 -2.06 5.32
C ALA A 188 -19.24 -3.40 4.59
N LYS A 189 -19.31 -3.38 3.25
CA LYS A 189 -19.31 -4.62 2.45
C LYS A 189 -17.90 -5.17 2.32
N GLY A 190 -17.75 -6.50 2.37
CA GLY A 190 -16.45 -7.16 2.31
C GLY A 190 -15.71 -7.12 3.65
N GLY A 191 -14.43 -6.80 3.63
CA GLY A 191 -13.56 -6.72 4.81
C GLY A 191 -13.43 -8.02 5.61
N ASN A 192 -13.56 -9.17 4.96
CA ASN A 192 -13.54 -10.49 5.60
C ASN A 192 -12.74 -11.52 4.76
N VAL A 193 -12.63 -12.75 5.24
CA VAL A 193 -11.78 -13.78 4.60
C VAL A 193 -12.17 -14.08 3.14
N THR A 194 -13.47 -14.07 2.81
CA THR A 194 -13.93 -14.38 1.44
C THR A 194 -13.92 -13.15 0.52
N SER A 195 -14.04 -11.96 1.09
CA SER A 195 -13.92 -10.67 0.39
C SER A 195 -13.03 -9.72 1.19
N PRO A 196 -11.69 -9.79 1.01
CA PRO A 196 -10.72 -9.08 1.85
C PRO A 196 -10.83 -7.55 1.84
N SER A 197 -11.19 -6.98 0.70
CA SER A 197 -11.26 -5.53 0.51
C SER A 197 -12.52 -4.96 1.18
N LEU A 198 -12.40 -3.77 1.75
CA LEU A 198 -13.50 -3.04 2.38
C LEU A 198 -14.13 -2.10 1.36
N VAL A 199 -15.44 -2.21 1.14
CA VAL A 199 -16.17 -1.43 0.12
C VAL A 199 -17.18 -0.52 0.80
N PHE A 200 -17.06 0.76 0.50
CA PHE A 200 -18.06 1.79 0.77
C PHE A 200 -18.82 2.04 -0.53
N GLU A 201 -20.14 1.86 -0.52
CA GLU A 201 -20.97 2.17 -1.70
C GLU A 201 -21.29 3.66 -1.78
N HIS A 202 -21.43 4.29 -0.61
CA HIS A 202 -21.70 5.71 -0.43
C HIS A 202 -20.87 6.21 0.75
N VAL A 203 -19.70 6.78 0.47
CA VAL A 203 -18.84 7.36 1.52
C VAL A 203 -19.49 8.60 2.13
N LYS A 204 -19.40 8.75 3.44
CA LYS A 204 -19.88 9.92 4.20
C LYS A 204 -18.73 10.58 4.90
N TRP A 205 -18.79 11.88 5.20
CA TRP A 205 -17.75 12.58 5.95
C TRP A 205 -17.33 11.86 7.25
N THR A 206 -18.25 11.15 7.90
CA THR A 206 -17.98 10.34 9.10
C THR A 206 -17.10 9.13 8.86
N ASP A 207 -16.81 8.77 7.61
CA ASP A 207 -15.96 7.64 7.22
C ASP A 207 -14.49 8.05 7.06
N GLU A 208 -14.16 9.35 7.10
CA GLU A 208 -12.76 9.80 7.02
C GLU A 208 -11.89 9.15 8.12
N GLY A 209 -10.70 8.66 7.78
CA GLY A 209 -9.77 8.19 8.80
C GLY A 209 -8.73 7.20 8.29
N LEU A 210 -8.00 6.65 9.25
CA LEU A 210 -6.94 5.68 9.02
C LEU A 210 -7.49 4.25 9.11
N TYR A 211 -7.37 3.49 8.04
CA TYR A 211 -7.87 2.13 7.95
C TYR A 211 -6.74 1.13 7.93
N LYS A 212 -6.88 0.06 8.73
CA LYS A 212 -5.94 -1.06 8.78
C LYS A 212 -6.65 -2.36 8.50
N CYS A 213 -6.18 -3.10 7.49
CA CYS A 213 -6.54 -4.49 7.29
C CYS A 213 -5.64 -5.36 8.17
N HIS A 214 -6.23 -6.29 8.92
CA HIS A 214 -5.50 -7.26 9.73
C HIS A 214 -5.81 -8.65 9.20
N VAL A 215 -4.78 -9.37 8.79
CA VAL A 215 -4.88 -10.72 8.22
C VAL A 215 -4.11 -11.68 9.10
N THR A 216 -4.76 -12.72 9.58
CA THR A 216 -4.14 -13.82 10.32
C THR A 216 -4.16 -15.07 9.45
N TYR A 217 -3.01 -15.70 9.30
CA TYR A 217 -2.84 -16.94 8.54
C TYR A 217 -2.85 -18.16 9.47
N ILE A 218 -3.06 -19.35 8.92
CA ILE A 218 -3.01 -20.62 9.67
C ILE A 218 -1.66 -20.84 10.38
N SER A 219 -0.58 -20.27 9.85
CA SER A 219 0.76 -20.26 10.45
C SER A 219 0.86 -19.41 11.72
N GLY A 220 -0.16 -18.59 12.03
CA GLY A 220 -0.14 -17.60 13.11
C GLY A 220 0.51 -16.28 12.74
N PHE A 221 1.02 -16.13 11.52
CA PHE A 221 1.55 -14.86 11.02
C PHE A 221 0.44 -13.80 10.89
N ILE A 222 0.76 -12.55 11.23
CA ILE A 222 -0.15 -11.41 11.10
C ILE A 222 0.44 -10.41 10.11
N GLN A 223 -0.31 -10.16 9.03
CA GLN A 223 -0.05 -9.05 8.13
C GLN A 223 -0.99 -7.91 8.49
N THR A 224 -0.44 -6.71 8.59
CA THR A 224 -1.23 -5.50 8.73
C THR A 224 -0.89 -4.55 7.60
N ASP A 225 -1.92 -3.99 6.99
CA ASP A 225 -1.80 -3.13 5.82
C ASP A 225 -2.64 -1.88 6.06
N GLU A 226 -2.10 -0.69 5.78
CA GLU A 226 -2.65 0.59 6.19
C GLU A 226 -2.91 1.49 4.97
N THR A 227 -4.05 2.19 4.98
CA THR A 227 -4.39 3.22 4.00
C THR A 227 -5.28 4.29 4.63
N SER A 228 -5.13 5.54 4.21
CA SER A 228 -5.98 6.64 4.68
C SER A 228 -7.11 6.88 3.68
N LEU A 229 -8.32 7.09 4.19
CA LEU A 229 -9.44 7.62 3.42
C LEU A 229 -9.69 9.06 3.83
N TYR A 230 -9.57 9.97 2.88
CA TYR A 230 -9.89 11.39 3.00
C TYR A 230 -11.14 11.69 2.18
N ILE A 231 -12.02 12.53 2.73
CA ILE A 231 -13.30 12.85 2.09
C ILE A 231 -13.34 14.34 1.79
N ASN A 232 -13.43 14.66 0.50
CA ASN A 232 -13.57 16.02 0.02
C ASN A 232 -15.01 16.48 0.24
N ALA A 233 -15.18 17.32 1.25
CA ALA A 233 -16.44 18.00 1.49
C ALA A 233 -16.71 19.16 0.49
N SER A 234 -16.03 19.19 -0.66
CA SER A 234 -16.11 20.30 -1.63
C SER A 234 -17.48 20.41 -2.31
N ASN A 235 -18.26 19.33 -2.30
CA ASN A 235 -19.65 19.31 -2.75
C ASN A 235 -20.65 19.63 -1.62
N MET A 236 -20.17 20.03 -0.43
CA MET A 236 -21.03 20.67 0.56
C MET A 236 -21.55 21.96 -0.07
N CYS A 237 -22.82 21.94 -0.44
CA CYS A 237 -23.59 23.17 -0.57
C CYS A 237 -23.40 23.94 0.75
N PRO A 238 -22.89 25.19 0.74
CA PRO A 238 -22.90 26.00 1.94
C PRO A 238 -24.35 26.39 2.19
N CYS A 239 -25.09 25.61 2.99
CA CYS A 239 -26.39 25.86 3.65
C CYS A 239 -27.02 24.47 3.97
N ARG A 240 -27.36 24.08 5.20
CA ARG A 240 -28.05 24.78 6.28
C ARG A 240 -27.56 24.29 7.65
N CYS A 241 -27.05 25.22 8.44
CA CYS A 241 -27.36 25.23 9.87
C CYS A 241 -28.57 26.15 10.01
N GLU A 242 -29.77 25.57 10.10
CA GLU A 242 -30.98 26.10 10.77
C GLU A 242 -32.09 25.03 10.71
#